data_AF-A0A382F254-F1
#
_entry.id   AF-A0A382F254-F1
#
_cell.length_a   1.000
_cell.length_b   1.000
_cell.length_c   1.000
_cell.angle_alpha   90.00
_cell.angle_beta   90.00
_cell.angle_gamma   90.00
#
_symmetry.space_group_name_H-M   'P 1'
#
loop_
_entity.id
_entity.type
_entity.pdbx_description
1 polymer ?
#
loop_
_entity_poly.entity_id
_entity_poly.type
_entity_poly.pdbx_seq_one_letter_code
_entity_poly.pdbx_strand_id
1 'polypeptide(L)'
;MIRTGVVGAGGKMGKKLISLIAESDQLELTAAVEQPGVSVVGKDAGLNAGISESGVIINDDLASVTCDVDVVIDFTIAQATVVNLEICAQTAKPM
;
A
#
# COMPACT_ATOMS: atom_id res chain seq x y z
N MET A 1 -16.16 4.70 -2.00
CA MET A 1 -15.15 3.64 -2.14
C MET A 1 -14.37 3.58 -0.84
N ILE A 2 -13.84 2.42 -0.46
CA ILE A 2 -12.99 2.25 0.72
C ILE A 2 -11.56 2.58 0.31
N ARG A 3 -10.97 3.58 0.96
CA ARG A 3 -9.58 4.00 0.68
C ARG A 3 -8.62 2.96 1.24
N THR A 4 -7.88 2.32 0.35
CA THR A 4 -7.09 1.13 0.66
C THR A 4 -5.61 1.45 0.51
N GLY A 5 -4.84 1.13 1.55
CA GLY A 5 -3.39 1.15 1.54
C GLY A 5 -2.82 -0.24 1.29
N VAL A 6 -1.78 -0.36 0.48
CA VAL A 6 -1.05 -1.63 0.27
C VAL A 6 0.38 -1.49 0.75
N VAL A 7 0.77 -2.25 1.78
CA VAL A 7 2.19 -2.40 2.19
C VAL A 7 2.81 -3.61 1.49
N GLY A 8 4.09 -3.49 1.12
CA GLY A 8 4.74 -4.45 0.21
C GLY A 8 4.33 -4.25 -1.26
N ALA A 9 4.04 -3.00 -1.65
CA ALA A 9 3.55 -2.63 -2.96
C ALA A 9 4.50 -3.01 -4.12
N GLY A 10 5.80 -3.17 -3.84
CA GLY A 10 6.82 -3.62 -4.79
C GLY A 10 6.83 -5.13 -5.01
N GLY A 11 6.28 -5.89 -4.07
CA GLY A 11 6.24 -7.35 -4.10
C GLY A 11 5.27 -7.93 -5.12
N LYS A 12 5.38 -9.25 -5.36
CA LYS A 12 4.51 -9.99 -6.30
C LYS A 12 3.02 -9.84 -5.93
N MET A 13 2.70 -9.99 -4.64
CA MET A 13 1.31 -9.89 -4.19
C MET A 13 0.83 -8.45 -4.11
N GLY A 14 1.66 -7.50 -3.66
CA GLY A 14 1.32 -6.09 -3.64
C GLY A 14 0.92 -5.57 -5.03
N LYS A 15 1.69 -5.90 -6.07
CA LYS A 15 1.34 -5.59 -7.46
C LYS A 15 -0.01 -6.19 -7.88
N LYS A 16 -0.26 -7.46 -7.53
CA LYS A 16 -1.54 -8.11 -7.85
C LYS A 16 -2.72 -7.44 -7.14
N LEU A 17 -2.56 -7.07 -5.87
CA LEU A 17 -3.58 -6.36 -5.08
C LEU A 17 -3.88 -4.99 -5.71
N ILE A 18 -2.87 -4.23 -6.10
CA ILE A 18 -3.02 -2.94 -6.79
C ILE A 18 -3.86 -3.12 -8.07
N SER A 19 -3.56 -4.13 -8.90
CA SER A 19 -4.35 -4.40 -10.10
C SER A 19 -5.81 -4.75 -9.77
N LEU A 20 -6.05 -5.57 -8.74
CA LEU A 20 -7.41 -5.96 -8.32
C LEU A 20 -8.19 -4.78 -7.73
N ILE A 21 -7.53 -3.88 -7.00
CA ILE A 21 -8.14 -2.66 -6.47
C ILE A 21 -8.56 -1.75 -7.62
N ALA A 22 -7.73 -1.60 -8.65
CA ALA A 22 -8.06 -0.79 -9.83
C ALA A 22 -9.25 -1.32 -10.65
N GLU A 23 -9.55 -2.61 -10.54
CA GLU A 23 -10.71 -3.26 -11.16
C GLU A 23 -11.98 -3.23 -10.29
N SER A 24 -11.90 -2.72 -9.06
CA SER A 24 -12.98 -2.75 -8.08
C SER A 24 -13.79 -1.45 -8.07
N ASP A 25 -15.13 -1.58 -8.11
CA ASP A 25 -16.03 -0.43 -7.91
C ASP A 25 -16.18 -0.04 -6.42
N GLN A 26 -15.62 -0.83 -5.51
CA GLN A 26 -15.78 -0.64 -4.06
C GLN A 26 -14.51 -0.13 -3.37
N LEU A 27 -13.34 -0.37 -3.96
CA LEU A 27 -12.04 -0.04 -3.39
C LEU A 27 -11.36 1.05 -4.21
N GLU A 28 -10.57 1.85 -3.54
CA GLU A 28 -9.74 2.88 -4.17
C GLU A 28 -8.33 2.77 -3.59
N LEU A 29 -7.31 2.71 -4.44
CA LEU A 29 -5.93 2.74 -3.96
C LEU A 29 -5.59 4.18 -3.61
N THR A 30 -5.27 4.45 -2.34
CA THR A 30 -4.87 5.80 -1.89
C THR A 30 -3.47 5.84 -1.29
N ALA A 31 -2.91 4.69 -0.92
CA ALA A 31 -1.53 4.58 -0.47
C ALA A 31 -0.87 3.29 -0.93
N ALA A 32 0.41 3.38 -1.28
CA ALA A 32 1.26 2.25 -1.58
C ALA A 32 2.59 2.44 -0.85
N VAL A 33 3.03 1.42 -0.11
CA VAL A 33 4.20 1.52 0.75
C VAL A 33 5.12 0.33 0.53
N GLU A 34 6.43 0.59 0.53
CA GLU A 34 7.48 -0.41 0.55
C GLU A 34 8.50 -0.13 1.66
N GLN A 35 9.40 -1.09 1.91
CA GLN A 35 10.48 -0.84 2.84
C GLN A 35 11.46 0.24 2.30
N PRO A 36 12.08 1.04 3.19
CA PRO A 36 13.06 2.04 2.80
C PRO A 36 14.22 1.49 1.96
N GLY A 37 14.66 2.28 0.99
CA GLY A 37 15.83 1.98 0.16
C GLY A 37 15.59 1.02 -1.01
N VAL A 38 14.35 0.57 -1.26
CA VAL A 38 14.03 -0.22 -2.46
C VAL A 38 13.81 0.70 -3.66
N SER A 39 14.30 0.28 -4.82
CA SER A 39 14.28 1.05 -6.08
C SER A 39 12.89 1.38 -6.65
N VAL A 40 11.82 0.89 -6.04
CA VAL A 40 10.44 1.19 -6.45
C VAL A 40 9.85 2.37 -5.69
N VAL A 41 10.44 2.76 -4.56
CA VAL A 41 10.03 3.96 -3.82
C VAL A 41 10.19 5.19 -4.73
N GLY A 42 9.17 6.05 -4.73
CA GLY A 42 9.07 7.21 -5.62
C GLY A 42 8.48 6.92 -7.02
N LYS A 43 8.17 5.67 -7.35
CA LYS A 43 7.46 5.32 -8.60
C LYS A 43 5.95 5.29 -8.40
N ASP A 44 5.19 5.47 -9.48
CA ASP A 44 3.75 5.23 -9.47
C ASP A 44 3.43 3.75 -9.23
N ALA A 45 2.49 3.48 -8.34
CA ALA A 45 2.09 2.16 -7.90
C ALA A 45 1.42 1.36 -9.03
N GLY A 46 0.54 2.00 -9.81
CA GLY A 46 -0.12 1.41 -10.98
C GLY A 46 0.87 0.98 -12.05
N LEU A 47 1.78 1.88 -12.45
CA LEU A 47 2.84 1.55 -13.42
C LEU A 47 3.76 0.43 -12.89
N ASN A 48 4.13 0.47 -11.61
CA ASN A 48 4.93 -0.59 -11.01
C ASN A 48 4.18 -1.95 -10.98
N ALA A 49 2.84 -1.92 -10.86
CA ALA A 49 1.98 -3.09 -10.95
C ALA A 49 1.69 -3.55 -12.40
N GLY A 50 2.14 -2.80 -13.41
CA GLY A 50 1.94 -3.13 -14.83
C GLY A 50 0.56 -2.74 -15.37
N ILE A 51 -0.12 -1.81 -14.70
CA ILE A 51 -1.38 -1.20 -15.16
C ILE A 51 -1.15 0.29 -15.50
N SER A 52 -2.21 0.99 -15.90
CA SER A 52 -2.18 2.44 -16.11
C SER A 52 -1.78 3.20 -14.85
N GLU A 53 -1.32 4.45 -15.01
CA GLU A 53 -0.98 5.32 -13.88
C GLU A 53 -2.12 5.42 -12.87
N SER A 54 -1.79 5.15 -11.61
CA SER A 54 -2.73 5.26 -10.49
C SER A 54 -2.76 6.67 -9.87
N GLY A 55 -1.71 7.45 -10.06
CA GLY A 55 -1.48 8.71 -9.35
C GLY A 55 -0.94 8.52 -7.92
N VAL A 56 -0.85 7.27 -7.44
CA VAL A 56 -0.35 6.94 -6.09
C VAL A 56 1.13 6.62 -6.17
N ILE A 57 1.95 7.42 -5.50
CA ILE A 57 3.39 7.21 -5.42
C ILE A 57 3.71 6.24 -4.29
N ILE A 58 4.60 5.28 -4.57
CA ILE A 58 5.09 4.34 -3.56
C ILE A 58 5.97 5.11 -2.56
N ASN A 59 5.51 5.18 -1.32
CA ASN A 59 6.21 5.78 -0.18
C ASN A 59 7.02 4.69 0.56
N ASP A 60 7.97 5.08 1.41
CA ASP A 60 8.70 4.20 2.31
C ASP A 60 8.35 4.36 3.79
N ASP A 61 7.40 5.24 4.11
CA ASP A 61 6.89 5.45 5.46
C ASP A 61 5.37 5.27 5.53
N LEU A 62 4.93 4.16 6.14
CA LEU A 62 3.52 3.89 6.37
C LEU A 62 2.87 4.95 7.28
N ALA A 63 3.58 5.43 8.31
CA ALA A 63 3.02 6.38 9.27
C ALA A 63 2.59 7.67 8.57
N SER A 64 3.36 8.11 7.56
CA SER A 64 3.09 9.33 6.78
C SER A 64 1.80 9.28 5.95
N VAL A 65 1.26 8.10 5.63
CA VAL A 65 0.11 7.93 4.73
C VAL A 65 -1.15 7.38 5.43
N THR A 66 -1.10 7.18 6.75
CA THR A 66 -2.23 6.58 7.49
C THR A 66 -3.52 7.42 7.42
N CYS A 67 -3.41 8.74 7.31
CA CYS A 67 -4.57 9.64 7.15
C CYS A 67 -5.34 9.41 5.83
N ASP A 68 -4.66 8.89 4.81
CA ASP A 68 -5.18 8.76 3.45
C ASP A 68 -5.92 7.44 3.22
N VAL A 69 -5.87 6.52 4.20
CA VAL A 69 -6.45 5.18 4.11
C VAL A 69 -7.53 4.95 5.17
N ASP A 70 -8.51 4.12 4.82
CA ASP A 70 -9.51 3.56 5.71
C ASP A 70 -9.10 2.16 6.19
N VAL A 71 -8.32 1.42 5.39
CA VAL A 71 -7.81 0.07 5.70
C VAL A 71 -6.44 -0.15 5.06
N VAL A 72 -5.58 -0.93 5.71
CA VAL A 72 -4.28 -1.37 5.18
C VAL A 72 -4.34 -2.86 4.85
N ILE A 73 -3.80 -3.27 3.70
CA ILE A 73 -3.63 -4.67 3.32
C ILE A 73 -2.15 -5.02 3.42
N ASP A 74 -1.82 -6.00 4.26
CA ASP A 74 -0.44 -6.44 4.50
C ASP A 74 -0.17 -7.86 3.99
N PHE A 75 0.62 -7.94 2.91
CA PHE A 75 1.18 -9.18 2.37
C PHE A 75 2.72 -9.14 2.34
N THR A 76 3.31 -8.57 3.40
CA THR A 76 4.76 -8.53 3.61
C THR A 76 5.26 -9.76 4.39
N ILE A 77 6.49 -9.69 4.88
CA ILE A 77 7.07 -10.74 5.73
C ILE A 77 6.66 -10.53 7.19
N ALA A 78 6.65 -11.61 7.98
CA ALA A 78 6.20 -11.59 9.38
C ALA A 78 6.84 -10.47 10.23
N GLN A 79 8.13 -10.20 10.06
CA GLN A 79 8.83 -9.15 10.80
C GLN A 79 8.32 -7.74 10.45
N ALA A 80 8.00 -7.49 9.18
CA ALA A 80 7.46 -6.21 8.74
C ALA A 80 6.01 -6.03 9.22
N THR A 81 5.21 -7.11 9.19
CA THR A 81 3.82 -7.08 9.68
C THR A 81 3.70 -6.67 11.14
N VAL A 82 4.62 -7.07 12.02
CA VAL A 82 4.61 -6.62 13.42
C VAL A 82 4.75 -5.10 13.51
N VAL A 83 5.68 -4.51 12.76
CA VAL A 83 5.90 -3.06 12.74
C VAL A 83 4.70 -2.33 12.13
N ASN A 84 4.17 -2.83 11.02
CA ASN A 84 2.99 -2.24 10.37
C ASN A 84 1.76 -2.28 11.30
N LEU A 85 1.57 -3.39 12.03
CA LEU A 85 0.47 -3.55 12.98
C LEU A 85 0.56 -2.53 14.12
N GLU A 86 1.76 -2.28 14.65
CA GLU A 86 1.96 -1.25 15.69
C GLU A 86 1.57 0.14 15.18
N ILE A 87 1.98 0.50 13.96
CA ILE A 87 1.61 1.77 13.33
C ILE A 87 0.09 1.87 13.14
N CYS A 88 -0.53 0.81 12.61
CA CYS A 88 -1.98 0.76 12.39
C CYS A 88 -2.75 0.85 13.72
N ALA A 89 -2.30 0.18 14.77
CA ALA A 89 -2.89 0.26 16.10
C ALA A 89 -2.82 1.68 16.68
N GLN A 90 -1.67 2.36 16.54
CA GLN A 90 -1.48 3.74 17.01
C GLN A 90 -2.33 4.76 16.25
N THR A 91 -2.63 4.48 14.98
CA THR A 91 -3.38 5.36 14.09
C THR A 91 -4.85 4.93 13.89
N ALA A 92 -5.29 3.93 14.67
CA ALA A 92 -6.63 3.35 14.63
C ALA A 92 -7.06 2.91 13.21
N LYS A 93 -6.13 2.28 12.47
CA LYS A 93 -6.38 1.73 11.14
C LYS A 93 -6.60 0.22 11.23
N PRO A 94 -7.71 -0.30 10.67
CA PRO A 94 -7.85 -1.72 10.41
C PRO A 94 -6.73 -2.20 9.48
N MET A 95 -6.18 -3.38 9.78
CA MET A 95 -5.18 -4.10 9.00
C MET A 95 -5.48 -5.59 9.02
#